data_AF-A0A950A583-F1
#
_entry.id   AF-A0A950A583-F1
#
_cell.length_a   1.000
_cell.length_b   1.000
_cell.length_c   1.000
_cell.angle_alpha   90.00
_cell.angle_beta   90.00
_cell.angle_gamma   90.00
#
_symmetry.space_group_name_H-M   'P 1'
#
loop_
_entity.id
_entity.type
_entity.pdbx_description
1 polymer ?
#
loop_
_entity_poly.entity_id
_entity_poly.type
_entity_poly.pdbx_seq_one_letter_code
_entity_poly.pdbx_strand_id
1 'polypeptide(L)'
;MIKIAGIEFDHHSYDDEADVLYLSVGQPQVPAETDPTPEGHAVDFDADGNVIGMIIINLRFLLERDGELKITWPEAHVPREEFYAVLPAAA
;
A
#
# COMPACT_ATOMS: atom_id res chain seq x y z
N MET A 1 -4.34 14.28 2.99
CA MET A 1 -4.92 13.34 2.01
C MET A 1 -3.93 13.15 0.88
N ILE A 2 -3.51 11.90 0.65
CA ILE A 2 -2.59 11.50 -0.42
C ILE A 2 -3.25 10.34 -1.16
N LYS A 3 -3.20 10.34 -2.50
CA LYS A 3 -3.81 9.30 -3.33
C LYS A 3 -2.74 8.51 -4.07
N ILE A 4 -2.66 7.20 -3.80
CA ILE A 4 -1.71 6.28 -4.43
C ILE A 4 -2.51 5.08 -4.92
N ALA A 5 -2.26 4.64 -6.16
CA ALA A 5 -3.00 3.52 -6.78
C ALA A 5 -4.54 3.62 -6.70
N GLY A 6 -5.09 4.84 -6.61
CA GLY A 6 -6.53 5.08 -6.45
C GLY A 6 -7.05 5.01 -5.01
N ILE A 7 -6.22 4.64 -4.05
CA ILE A 7 -6.53 4.56 -2.60
C ILE A 7 -6.30 5.92 -1.95
N GLU A 8 -7.23 6.35 -1.11
CA GLU A 8 -7.15 7.62 -0.38
C GLU A 8 -6.63 7.39 1.03
N PHE A 9 -5.40 7.83 1.28
CA PHE A 9 -4.81 7.87 2.62
C PHE A 9 -5.13 9.24 3.24
N ASP A 10 -6.10 9.25 4.14
CA ASP A 10 -6.59 10.46 4.80
C ASP A 10 -5.82 10.79 6.09
N HIS A 11 -5.15 9.81 6.69
CA HIS A 11 -4.23 9.98 7.80
C HIS A 11 -2.76 9.79 7.37
N HIS A 12 -1.88 10.61 7.93
CA HIS A 12 -0.45 10.53 7.66
C HIS A 12 0.38 11.10 8.82
N SER A 13 1.57 10.55 9.01
CA SER A 13 2.58 11.07 9.93
C SER A 13 3.94 10.93 9.27
N TYR A 14 4.74 11.99 9.32
CA TYR A 14 6.09 11.99 8.78
C TYR A 14 7.10 12.06 9.94
N ASP A 15 8.04 11.12 9.97
CA ASP A 15 9.20 11.11 10.85
C ASP A 15 10.35 11.83 10.16
N ASP A 16 10.69 13.03 10.65
CA ASP A 16 11.73 13.87 10.07
C ASP A 16 13.15 13.34 10.32
N GLU A 17 13.36 12.60 11.41
CA GLU A 17 14.68 12.04 11.74
C GLU A 17 14.97 10.81 10.89
N ALA A 18 13.96 9.96 10.66
CA ALA A 18 14.10 8.74 9.87
C ALA A 18 13.86 8.94 8.35
N ASP A 19 13.34 10.10 7.92
CA ASP A 19 12.84 10.34 6.56
C ASP A 19 11.79 9.28 6.14
N VAL A 20 10.80 9.05 7.01
CA VAL A 20 9.75 8.04 6.79
C VAL A 20 8.37 8.68 6.82
N LEU A 21 7.56 8.44 5.78
CA LEU A 21 6.14 8.80 5.75
C LEU A 21 5.29 7.56 6.01
N TYR A 22 4.51 7.62 7.08
CA TYR A 22 3.45 6.65 7.39
C TYR A 22 2.13 7.17 6.84
N LEU A 23 1.43 6.33 6.10
CA LEU A 23 0.10 6.59 5.53
C LEU A 23 -0.91 5.59 6.09
N SER A 24 -2.14 6.03 6.35
CA SER A 24 -3.22 5.14 6.77
C SER A 24 -4.56 5.53 6.13
N VAL A 25 -5.40 4.52 5.91
CA VAL A 25 -6.82 4.68 5.58
C VAL A 25 -7.59 4.72 6.90
N GLY A 26 -8.15 5.88 7.23
CA GLY A 26 -8.73 6.14 8.53
C GLY A 26 -7.68 6.22 9.64
N GLN A 27 -8.04 5.80 10.85
CA GLN A 27 -7.08 5.76 11.96
C GLN A 27 -6.03 4.66 11.73
N PRO A 28 -4.77 4.88 12.15
CA PRO A 28 -3.73 3.84 12.12
C PRO A 28 -4.18 2.57 12.84
N GLN A 29 -3.91 1.43 12.22
CA GLN A 29 -4.27 0.10 12.69
C GLN A 29 -3.05 -0.81 12.62
N VAL A 30 -3.06 -1.91 13.39
CA VAL A 30 -2.01 -2.93 13.29
C VAL A 30 -2.32 -3.82 12.07
N PRO A 31 -1.40 -3.96 11.11
CA PRO A 31 -1.60 -4.83 9.95
C PRO A 31 -1.68 -6.31 10.34
N ALA A 32 -2.50 -7.06 9.60
CA ALA A 32 -2.46 -8.51 9.61
C ALA A 32 -1.27 -9.01 8.76
N GLU A 33 -0.99 -8.31 7.66
CA GLU A 33 0.10 -8.60 6.73
C GLU A 33 0.72 -7.30 6.24
N THR A 34 2.04 -7.31 6.01
CA THR A 34 2.79 -6.17 5.49
C THR A 34 3.69 -6.66 4.37
N ASP A 35 3.41 -6.24 3.14
CA ASP A 35 4.20 -6.64 1.99
C ASP A 35 5.22 -5.58 1.60
N PRO A 36 6.48 -5.97 1.35
CA PRO A 36 7.48 -5.07 0.85
C PRO A 36 7.24 -4.75 -0.63
N THR A 37 7.49 -3.50 -1.00
CA THR A 37 7.63 -3.08 -2.40
C THR A 37 9.08 -3.26 -2.86
N PRO A 38 9.33 -3.43 -4.18
CA PRO A 38 10.68 -3.47 -4.74
C PRO A 38 11.55 -2.25 -4.39
N GLU A 39 10.94 -1.07 -4.20
CA GLU A 39 11.63 0.17 -3.84
C GLU A 39 12.03 0.24 -2.36
N GLY A 40 11.62 -0.74 -1.54
CA GLY A 40 11.91 -0.80 -0.10
C GLY A 40 10.87 -0.12 0.78
N HIS A 41 9.73 0.29 0.23
CA HIS A 41 8.54 0.71 0.99
C HIS A 41 7.73 -0.51 1.42
N ALA A 42 6.67 -0.30 2.19
CA ALA A 42 5.75 -1.36 2.60
C ALA A 42 4.28 -0.97 2.37
N VAL A 43 3.44 -1.98 2.12
CA VAL A 43 1.97 -1.87 2.06
C VAL A 43 1.38 -2.73 3.16
N ASP A 44 0.49 -2.15 3.95
CA ASP A 44 -0.16 -2.79 5.09
C ASP A 44 -1.57 -3.24 4.71
N PHE A 45 -1.89 -4.49 5.02
CA PHE A 45 -3.17 -5.12 4.77
C PHE A 45 -3.88 -5.55 6.05
N ASP A 46 -5.21 -5.46 6.06
CA ASP A 46 -6.04 -6.11 7.07
C ASP A 46 -6.22 -7.61 6.80
N ALA A 47 -6.93 -8.31 7.68
CA ALA A 47 -7.15 -9.75 7.56
C ALA A 47 -8.04 -10.15 6.36
N ASP A 48 -8.76 -9.19 5.77
CA ASP A 48 -9.60 -9.38 4.58
C ASP A 48 -8.83 -9.03 3.29
N GLY A 49 -7.55 -8.65 3.40
CA GLY A 49 -6.71 -8.27 2.26
C GLY A 49 -6.95 -6.84 1.76
N ASN A 50 -7.65 -5.99 2.52
CA ASN A 50 -7.80 -4.59 2.16
C ASN A 50 -6.57 -3.80 2.59
N VAL A 51 -6.21 -2.81 1.79
CA VAL A 51 -5.11 -1.88 2.11
C VAL A 51 -5.54 -0.94 3.23
N ILE A 52 -4.79 -0.94 4.31
CA ILE A 52 -5.05 -0.07 5.47
C ILE A 52 -3.93 0.95 5.72
N GLY A 53 -2.75 0.76 5.13
CA GLY A 53 -1.61 1.65 5.33
C GLY A 53 -0.47 1.43 4.34
N MET A 54 0.51 2.34 4.40
CA MET A 54 1.77 2.23 3.69
C MET A 54 2.89 2.93 4.47
N ILE A 55 4.12 2.43 4.33
CA ILE A 55 5.33 3.03 4.89
C ILE A 55 6.27 3.39 3.74
N ILE A 56 6.47 4.68 3.51
CA ILE A 56 7.38 5.20 2.49
C ILE A 56 8.69 5.62 3.14
N ILE A 57 9.79 4.98 2.74
CA ILE A 57 11.14 5.21 3.27
C ILE A 57 11.91 6.16 2.35
N ASN A 58 12.68 7.08 2.93
CA ASN A 58 13.51 8.07 2.25
C ASN A 58 12.70 9.06 1.38
N LEU A 59 11.50 9.47 1.83
CA LEU A 59 10.59 10.28 1.01
C LEU A 59 11.25 11.58 0.53
N ARG A 60 11.81 12.37 1.44
CA ARG A 60 12.44 13.65 1.09
C ARG A 60 13.59 13.43 0.13
N PHE A 61 14.47 12.48 0.43
CA PHE A 61 15.59 12.16 -0.44
C PHE A 61 15.14 11.76 -1.86
N LEU A 62 14.10 10.92 -1.97
CA LEU A 62 13.57 10.49 -3.27
C LEU A 62 12.95 11.65 -4.04
N LEU A 63 12.18 12.52 -3.38
CA LEU A 63 11.58 13.70 -4.00
C LEU A 63 12.65 14.71 -4.46
N GLU A 64 13.71 14.93 -3.68
CA GLU A 64 14.80 15.83 -4.05
C GLU A 64 15.65 15.28 -5.20
N ARG A 65 15.88 13.97 -5.23
CA ARG A 65 16.70 13.29 -6.25
C ARG A 65 15.96 13.13 -7.57
N ASP A 66 14.73 12.64 -7.52
CA ASP A 66 14.00 12.16 -8.70
C ASP A 66 12.84 13.09 -9.11
N GLY A 67 12.41 13.99 -8.23
CA GLY A 67 11.25 14.87 -8.46
C GLY A 67 9.89 14.18 -8.36
N GLU A 68 9.86 12.85 -8.22
CA GLU A 68 8.66 12.03 -8.09
C GLU A 68 8.91 10.79 -7.23
N LEU A 69 7.86 10.26 -6.63
CA LEU A 69 7.87 8.97 -5.96
C LEU A 69 7.31 7.91 -6.92
N LYS A 70 8.12 6.91 -7.27
CA LYS A 70 7.68 5.72 -8.00
C LYS A 70 7.42 4.60 -7.01
N ILE A 71 6.26 3.94 -7.16
CA ILE A 71 5.85 2.83 -6.31
C ILE A 71 5.40 1.70 -7.22
N THR A 72 5.99 0.52 -7.04
CA THR A 72 5.47 -0.72 -7.61
C THR A 72 4.56 -1.38 -6.59
N TRP A 73 3.31 -1.67 -6.97
CA TRP A 73 2.35 -2.29 -6.07
C TRP A 73 2.66 -3.78 -5.87
N PRO A 74 2.51 -4.34 -4.65
CA PRO A 74 2.69 -5.78 -4.41
C PRO A 74 1.79 -6.65 -5.29
N GLU A 75 2.22 -7.89 -5.54
CA GLU A 75 1.41 -8.87 -6.26
C GLU A 75 0.15 -9.23 -5.45
N ALA A 76 -1.00 -9.20 -6.10
CA ALA A 76 -2.25 -9.64 -5.49
C ALA A 76 -2.49 -11.13 -5.81
N HIS A 77 -2.70 -11.94 -4.78
CA HIS A 77 -3.10 -13.33 -4.91
C HIS A 77 -4.58 -13.49 -4.59
N VAL A 78 -5.42 -13.63 -5.60
CA VAL A 78 -6.86 -13.86 -5.42
C VAL A 78 -7.16 -15.35 -5.65
N PRO A 79 -7.77 -16.06 -4.67
CA PRO A 79 -8.16 -17.45 -4.81
C PRO A 79 -9.08 -17.68 -6.02
N ARG A 80 -8.87 -18.79 -6.73
CA ARG A 80 -9.68 -19.16 -7.92
C ARG A 80 -11.17 -19.28 -7.60
N GLU A 81 -11.50 -19.60 -6.34
CA GLU A 81 -12.86 -19.75 -5.85
C GLU A 81 -13.68 -18.46 -5.96
N GLU A 82 -13.04 -17.29 -5.81
CA GLU A 82 -13.70 -15.98 -6.01
C GLU A 82 -14.12 -15.76 -7.47
N PHE A 83 -13.38 -16.35 -8.41
CA PHE A 83 -13.69 -16.24 -9.83
C PHE A 83 -14.74 -17.27 -10.29
N TYR A 84 -14.86 -18.43 -9.63
CA TYR A 84 -15.82 -19.45 -10.04
C TYR A 84 -17.28 -19.00 -9.98
N ALA A 85 -17.61 -18.05 -9.09
CA ALA A 85 -18.97 -17.51 -8.99
C ALA A 85 -19.37 -16.65 -10.21
N VAL A 86 -18.40 -16.12 -10.96
CA VAL A 86 -18.65 -15.23 -12.11
C VAL A 86 -18.35 -15.88 -13.46
N LEU A 87 -17.64 -17.01 -13.47
CA LEU A 87 -17.36 -17.76 -14.69
C LEU A 87 -18.63 -18.48 -15.17
N PRO A 88 -18.94 -18.43 -16.48
CA PRO A 88 -20.04 -19.22 -17.03
C PRO A 88 -19.75 -20.71 -16.86
N ALA A 89 -20.81 -21.52 -16.71
CA ALA A 89 -20.68 -22.97 -16.71
C ALA A 89 -19.98 -23.43 -18.00
N ALA A 90 -19.01 -24.34 -17.87
CA ALA A 90 -18.32 -24.91 -19.02
C ALA A 90 -19.35 -25.59 -19.94
N ALA A 91 -19.31 -25.24 -21.23
CA ALA A 91 -20.21 -25.76 -22.27
C ALA A 91 -19.87 -27.19 -22.70
#